data_AF-A0A3S0IEB9-F1
#
_entry.id   AF-A0A3S0IEB9-F1
#
_cell.length_a   1.000
_cell.length_b   1.000
_cell.length_c   1.000
_cell.angle_alpha   90.00
_cell.angle_beta   90.00
_cell.angle_gamma   90.00
#
_symmetry.space_group_name_H-M   'P 1'
#
loop_
_entity.id
_entity.type
_entity.pdbx_description
1 polymer ?
#
loop_
_entity_poly.entity_id
_entity_poly.type
_entity_poly.pdbx_seq_one_letter_code
_entity_poly.pdbx_strand_id
1 'polypeptide(L)'
;MNFFSKYILLSAILVGLTLSAYMGISFYEKETKAIEQDFYKDVDDKVAALERELLLNIEVLFAIKGLFDSSNEVSSAEFNRIAHSFLVRHQDIQALEWAPKVPDSQRAAYEEMKRVEFPDFEITELGSQGMIRALDRDSYFPVSYVAPFSGNEVVMGFDLSSSDKRVETLEKARDLDKSVATPGISLLQYHSNQKGIRIFLPIYSGDPTTVFKRREQLRGYVLGVYRIGDMFDSAIKRTSAHGIYFSLEDWTSGSSASLYSNFPENLQLSRSQLDFTYEKSLARISSRQWAIVATPSVGYVAERRGKLPYMIAIFGGLFVLLGASYIYAILRRSVLIENEVEQRTHDLNEAKRKLEELSQTDGLTKIPNRRCFDETLQAQWQKAIREESYIGLMMIDIDHFKLYNDTYGHLAGDQCLREVAQALSQTLNLNTDLVARYGGEEFVVLLPRTRDCTSPAKRCQYNIERLSLPHETSMTSEFITVSIGVASLSPTKDSDLLDLTTQADLALYEAKNSGRNRVCFFKPKPVDISTIGHQDSHQANHKVSTAGSGKSL
;
A
#
# COMPACT_ATOMS: atom_id res chain seq x y z
N MET A 1 9.26 22.73 -5.33
CA MET A 1 9.37 21.25 -5.35
C MET A 1 10.09 20.85 -6.61
N ASN A 2 11.25 20.19 -6.48
CA ASN A 2 12.10 19.90 -7.62
C ASN A 2 11.46 18.82 -8.52
N PHE A 3 11.81 18.81 -9.81
CA PHE A 3 11.22 17.89 -10.79
C PHE A 3 11.32 16.43 -10.30
N PHE A 4 12.49 16.05 -9.79
CA PHE A 4 12.79 14.72 -9.24
C PHE A 4 11.85 14.29 -8.09
N SER A 5 11.49 15.20 -7.17
CA SER A 5 10.60 14.90 -6.04
C SER A 5 9.17 14.58 -6.49
N LYS A 6 8.71 15.22 -7.59
CA LYS A 6 7.41 14.92 -8.19
C LYS A 6 7.38 13.50 -8.76
N TYR A 7 8.44 13.07 -9.44
CA TYR A 7 8.52 11.72 -9.99
C TYR A 7 8.53 10.63 -8.92
N ILE A 8 9.27 10.84 -7.83
CA ILE A 8 9.30 9.90 -6.70
C ILE A 8 7.90 9.77 -6.07
N LEU A 9 7.20 10.90 -5.88
CA LEU A 9 5.85 10.86 -5.31
C LEU A 9 4.86 10.15 -6.26
N LEU A 10 4.91 10.46 -7.55
CA LEU A 10 4.06 9.82 -8.57
C LEU A 10 4.35 8.32 -8.69
N SER A 11 5.61 7.90 -8.67
CA SER A 11 5.96 6.48 -8.73
C SER A 11 5.53 5.75 -7.47
N ALA A 12 5.69 6.34 -6.28
CA ALA A 12 5.23 5.76 -5.02
C ALA A 12 3.69 5.58 -4.99
N ILE A 13 2.93 6.57 -5.46
CA ILE A 13 1.47 6.47 -5.60
C ILE A 13 1.11 5.34 -6.57
N LEU A 14 1.74 5.32 -7.75
CA LEU A 14 1.45 4.31 -8.77
C LEU A 14 1.73 2.90 -8.23
N VAL A 15 2.90 2.68 -7.64
CA VAL A 15 3.27 1.40 -7.03
C VAL A 15 2.30 1.01 -5.92
N GLY A 16 1.97 1.94 -5.01
CA GLY A 16 1.03 1.69 -3.92
C GLY A 16 -0.38 1.31 -4.40
N LEU A 17 -0.93 2.05 -5.38
CA LEU A 17 -2.25 1.76 -5.95
C LEU A 17 -2.26 0.43 -6.70
N THR A 18 -1.21 0.13 -7.48
CA THR A 18 -1.09 -1.17 -8.16
C THR A 18 -1.02 -2.33 -7.17
N LEU A 19 -0.27 -2.19 -6.07
CA LEU A 19 -0.18 -3.22 -5.04
C LEU A 19 -1.51 -3.41 -4.31
N SER A 20 -2.22 -2.33 -3.98
CA SER A 20 -3.54 -2.39 -3.35
C SER A 20 -4.58 -3.04 -4.26
N ALA A 21 -4.60 -2.67 -5.54
CA ALA A 21 -5.47 -3.29 -6.53
C ALA A 21 -5.13 -4.78 -6.71
N TYR A 22 -3.84 -5.13 -6.81
CA TYR A 22 -3.38 -6.51 -6.91
C TYR A 22 -3.81 -7.35 -5.69
N MET A 23 -3.65 -6.83 -4.47
CA MET A 23 -4.12 -7.51 -3.27
C MET A 23 -5.64 -7.70 -3.30
N GLY A 24 -6.41 -6.66 -3.64
CA GLY A 24 -7.87 -6.76 -3.78
C GLY A 24 -8.29 -7.84 -4.78
N ILE A 25 -7.67 -7.87 -5.96
CA ILE A 25 -7.91 -8.90 -6.99
C ILE A 25 -7.53 -10.30 -6.48
N SER A 26 -6.35 -10.44 -5.87
CA SER A 26 -5.86 -11.74 -5.36
C SER A 26 -6.78 -12.31 -4.27
N PHE A 27 -7.27 -11.47 -3.37
CA PHE A 27 -8.26 -11.90 -2.37
C PHE A 27 -9.61 -12.24 -2.99
N TYR A 28 -10.06 -11.47 -3.98
CA TYR A 28 -11.28 -11.77 -4.74
C TYR A 28 -11.19 -13.13 -5.45
N GLU A 29 -10.06 -13.44 -6.08
CA GLU A 29 -9.81 -14.74 -6.72
C GLU A 29 -9.78 -15.88 -5.72
N LYS A 30 -9.10 -15.72 -4.57
CA LYS A 30 -9.08 -16.72 -3.50
C LYS A 30 -10.47 -17.03 -2.97
N GLU A 31 -11.26 -16.01 -2.71
CA GLU A 31 -12.63 -16.16 -2.23
C GLU A 31 -13.53 -16.79 -3.31
N THR A 32 -13.29 -16.47 -4.58
CA THR A 32 -14.00 -17.10 -5.71
C THR A 32 -13.75 -18.61 -5.74
N LYS A 33 -12.50 -19.04 -5.60
CA LYS A 33 -12.14 -20.46 -5.51
C LYS A 33 -12.73 -21.14 -4.28
N ALA A 34 -12.77 -20.44 -3.13
CA ALA A 34 -13.40 -20.99 -1.92
C ALA A 34 -14.90 -21.22 -2.13
N ILE A 35 -15.62 -20.25 -2.71
CA ILE A 35 -17.05 -20.36 -3.02
C ILE A 35 -17.31 -21.46 -4.06
N GLU A 36 -16.42 -21.63 -5.03
CA GLU A 36 -16.49 -22.72 -6.02
C GLU A 36 -16.33 -24.09 -5.36
N GLN A 37 -15.40 -24.24 -4.42
CA GLN A 37 -15.22 -25.49 -3.67
C GLN A 37 -16.42 -25.80 -2.78
N ASP A 38 -16.95 -24.78 -2.09
CA ASP A 38 -18.18 -24.92 -1.29
C ASP A 38 -19.37 -25.30 -2.18
N PHE A 39 -19.44 -24.73 -3.40
CA PHE A 39 -20.45 -25.09 -4.39
C PHE A 39 -20.34 -26.56 -4.81
N TYR A 40 -19.15 -27.04 -5.15
CA TYR A 40 -18.95 -28.45 -5.52
C TYR A 40 -19.34 -29.40 -4.38
N LYS A 41 -19.01 -29.02 -3.15
CA LYS A 41 -19.42 -29.77 -1.96
C LYS A 41 -20.93 -29.79 -1.77
N ASP A 42 -21.61 -28.64 -1.89
CA ASP A 42 -23.07 -28.55 -1.80
C ASP A 42 -23.76 -29.40 -2.89
N VAL A 43 -23.18 -29.46 -4.10
CA VAL A 43 -23.67 -30.32 -5.19
C VAL A 43 -23.43 -31.80 -4.89
N ASP A 44 -22.24 -32.17 -4.43
CA ASP A 44 -21.89 -33.55 -4.08
C ASP A 44 -22.78 -34.10 -2.95
N ASP A 45 -23.09 -33.29 -1.93
CA ASP A 45 -24.00 -33.66 -0.85
C ASP A 45 -25.43 -33.92 -1.38
N LYS A 46 -25.90 -33.12 -2.35
CA LYS A 46 -27.19 -33.32 -3.02
C LYS A 46 -27.21 -34.55 -3.92
N VAL A 47 -26.14 -34.80 -4.66
CA VAL A 47 -25.97 -36.01 -5.47
C VAL A 47 -26.04 -37.24 -4.58
N ALA A 48 -25.31 -37.25 -3.47
CA ALA A 48 -25.33 -38.36 -2.51
C ALA A 48 -26.71 -38.57 -1.86
N ALA A 49 -27.47 -37.49 -1.61
CA ALA A 49 -28.85 -37.59 -1.14
C ALA A 49 -29.77 -38.22 -2.19
N LEU A 50 -29.64 -37.83 -3.46
CA LEU A 50 -30.41 -38.39 -4.57
C LEU A 50 -30.08 -39.87 -4.82
N GLU A 51 -28.80 -40.24 -4.83
CA GLU A 51 -28.38 -41.64 -4.95
C GLU A 51 -28.95 -42.51 -3.84
N ARG A 52 -28.98 -41.99 -2.61
CA ARG A 52 -29.55 -42.70 -1.47
C ARG A 52 -31.06 -42.91 -1.62
N GLU A 53 -31.79 -41.87 -2.04
CA GLU A 53 -33.24 -41.96 -2.29
C GLU A 53 -33.54 -42.98 -3.39
N LEU A 54 -32.79 -42.93 -4.48
CA LEU A 54 -32.88 -43.90 -5.58
C LEU A 54 -32.67 -45.34 -5.13
N LEU A 55 -31.63 -45.58 -4.33
CA LEU A 55 -31.35 -46.92 -3.79
C LEU A 55 -32.48 -47.40 -2.89
N LEU A 56 -32.96 -46.56 -1.96
CA LEU A 56 -34.08 -46.91 -1.07
C LEU A 56 -35.35 -47.28 -1.85
N ASN A 57 -35.62 -46.57 -2.94
CA ASN A 57 -36.77 -46.83 -3.81
C ASN A 57 -36.66 -48.11 -4.64
N ILE A 58 -35.44 -48.53 -4.95
CA ILE A 58 -35.17 -49.80 -5.64
C ILE A 58 -35.24 -50.97 -4.66
N GLU A 59 -34.81 -50.79 -3.41
CA GLU A 59 -34.95 -51.80 -2.34
C GLU A 59 -36.41 -52.21 -2.12
N VAL A 60 -37.37 -51.32 -2.36
CA VAL A 60 -38.80 -51.67 -2.36
C VAL A 60 -39.11 -52.77 -3.37
N LEU A 61 -38.53 -52.73 -4.57
CA LEU A 61 -38.73 -53.78 -5.58
C LEU A 61 -38.09 -55.10 -5.16
N PHE A 62 -36.91 -55.05 -4.53
CA PHE A 62 -36.26 -56.26 -3.99
C PHE A 62 -37.08 -56.87 -2.85
N ALA A 63 -37.70 -56.06 -1.99
CA ALA A 63 -38.60 -56.54 -0.95
C ALA A 63 -39.83 -57.25 -1.54
N ILE A 64 -40.42 -56.69 -2.60
CA ILE A 64 -41.55 -57.33 -3.32
C ILE A 64 -41.08 -58.59 -4.05
N LYS A 65 -39.88 -58.59 -4.65
CA LYS A 65 -39.28 -59.81 -5.20
C LYS A 65 -39.15 -60.91 -4.14
N GLY A 66 -38.73 -60.57 -2.92
CA GLY A 66 -38.68 -61.53 -1.80
C GLY A 66 -40.03 -62.19 -1.49
N LEU A 67 -41.15 -61.48 -1.66
CA LEU A 67 -42.50 -62.07 -1.55
C LEU A 67 -42.74 -63.13 -2.63
N PHE A 68 -42.38 -62.84 -3.87
CA PHE A 68 -42.54 -63.80 -4.98
C PHE A 68 -41.54 -64.96 -4.95
N ASP A 69 -40.34 -64.74 -4.41
CA ASP A 69 -39.32 -65.78 -4.25
C ASP A 69 -39.66 -66.74 -3.09
N SER A 70 -40.42 -66.27 -2.09
CA SER A 70 -40.84 -67.08 -0.93
C SER A 70 -42.18 -67.78 -1.09
N SER A 71 -42.96 -67.46 -2.13
CA SER A 71 -44.25 -68.10 -2.40
C SER A 71 -44.44 -68.49 -3.87
N ASN A 72 -45.00 -69.70 -4.09
CA ASN A 72 -45.35 -70.18 -5.42
C ASN A 72 -46.54 -69.40 -6.02
N GLU A 73 -47.44 -68.91 -5.18
CA GLU A 73 -48.59 -68.10 -5.57
C GLU A 73 -48.67 -66.87 -4.67
N VAL A 74 -48.80 -65.69 -5.28
CA VAL A 74 -48.99 -64.42 -4.58
C VAL A 74 -50.32 -63.84 -5.06
N SER A 75 -51.26 -63.67 -4.14
CA SER A 75 -52.57 -63.11 -4.46
C SER A 75 -52.52 -61.58 -4.66
N SER A 76 -53.49 -61.04 -5.41
CA SER A 76 -53.70 -59.59 -5.59
C SER A 76 -53.78 -58.86 -4.24
N ALA A 77 -54.46 -59.45 -3.26
CA ALA A 77 -54.64 -58.89 -1.92
C ALA A 77 -53.34 -58.85 -1.10
N GLU A 78 -52.50 -59.90 -1.18
CA GLU A 78 -51.18 -59.93 -0.51
C GLU A 78 -50.22 -58.92 -1.12
N PHE A 79 -50.16 -58.87 -2.45
CA PHE A 79 -49.36 -57.88 -3.19
C PHE A 79 -49.75 -56.46 -2.78
N ASN A 80 -51.06 -56.13 -2.85
CA ASN A 80 -51.54 -54.79 -2.55
C ASN A 80 -51.26 -54.40 -1.08
N ARG A 81 -51.45 -55.32 -0.12
CA ARG A 81 -51.15 -55.06 1.30
C ARG A 81 -49.68 -54.67 1.51
N ILE A 82 -48.76 -55.41 0.90
CA ILE A 82 -47.31 -55.15 1.03
C ILE A 82 -46.93 -53.88 0.28
N ALA A 83 -47.36 -53.73 -0.98
CA ALA A 83 -47.09 -52.56 -1.81
C ALA A 83 -47.60 -51.26 -1.16
N HIS A 84 -48.83 -51.26 -0.63
CA HIS A 84 -49.40 -50.10 0.06
C HIS A 84 -48.55 -49.68 1.27
N SER A 85 -47.99 -50.63 2.03
CA SER A 85 -47.11 -50.31 3.16
C SER A 85 -45.85 -49.54 2.76
N PHE A 86 -45.34 -49.76 1.55
CA PHE A 86 -44.20 -49.02 1.00
C PHE A 86 -44.63 -47.68 0.41
N LEU A 87 -45.72 -47.62 -0.35
CA LEU A 87 -46.20 -46.40 -1.01
C LEU A 87 -46.56 -45.29 -0.01
N VAL A 88 -46.99 -45.65 1.20
CA VAL A 88 -47.21 -44.68 2.30
C VAL A 88 -45.90 -44.00 2.73
N ARG A 89 -44.76 -44.71 2.68
CA ARG A 89 -43.44 -44.21 3.07
C ARG A 89 -42.66 -43.60 1.91
N HIS A 90 -42.88 -44.08 0.69
CA HIS A 90 -42.18 -43.70 -0.53
C HIS A 90 -43.18 -43.08 -1.52
N GLN A 91 -43.48 -41.79 -1.31
CA GLN A 91 -44.53 -41.07 -2.06
C GLN A 91 -44.14 -40.72 -3.51
N ASP A 92 -42.88 -40.90 -3.87
CA ASP A 92 -42.33 -40.69 -5.21
C ASP A 92 -42.47 -41.92 -6.13
N ILE A 93 -42.80 -43.08 -5.55
CA ILE A 93 -43.25 -44.26 -6.29
C ILE A 93 -44.73 -44.07 -6.65
N GLN A 94 -45.03 -44.02 -7.94
CA GLN A 94 -46.39 -43.82 -8.44
C GLN A 94 -47.21 -45.11 -8.42
N ALA A 95 -46.57 -46.20 -8.84
CA ALA A 95 -47.20 -47.50 -8.90
C ALA A 95 -46.15 -48.59 -8.73
N LEU A 96 -46.57 -49.66 -8.06
CA LEU A 96 -45.88 -50.95 -8.03
C LEU A 96 -46.75 -51.94 -8.77
N GLU A 97 -46.15 -52.66 -9.72
CA GLU A 97 -46.87 -53.55 -10.63
C GLU A 97 -46.25 -54.95 -10.66
N TRP A 98 -47.09 -55.95 -10.94
CA TRP A 98 -46.70 -57.31 -11.24
C TRP A 98 -47.19 -57.68 -12.64
N ALA A 99 -46.28 -58.15 -13.49
CA ALA A 99 -46.56 -58.59 -14.85
C ALA A 99 -46.04 -60.03 -15.06
N PRO A 100 -46.91 -61.05 -14.94
CA PRO A 100 -46.53 -62.43 -15.19
C PRO A 100 -46.26 -62.68 -16.67
N LYS A 101 -45.43 -63.67 -16.96
CA LYS A 101 -45.25 -64.22 -18.30
C LYS A 101 -46.46 -65.08 -18.65
N VAL A 102 -47.17 -64.73 -19.72
CA VAL A 102 -48.32 -65.49 -20.23
C VAL A 102 -48.00 -65.97 -21.65
N PRO A 103 -47.74 -67.27 -21.88
CA PRO A 103 -47.59 -67.81 -23.23
C PRO A 103 -48.87 -67.63 -24.05
N ASP A 104 -48.76 -67.47 -25.36
CA ASP A 104 -49.94 -67.31 -26.23
C ASP A 104 -50.97 -68.43 -26.10
N SER A 105 -50.49 -69.67 -25.98
CA SER A 105 -51.32 -70.85 -25.74
C SER A 105 -52.17 -70.78 -24.46
N GLN A 106 -51.81 -69.89 -23.51
CA GLN A 106 -52.50 -69.70 -22.24
C GLN A 106 -53.27 -68.36 -22.17
N ARG A 107 -53.17 -67.49 -23.19
CA ARG A 107 -53.78 -66.15 -23.18
C ARG A 107 -55.29 -66.18 -22.90
N ALA A 108 -56.04 -66.99 -23.62
CA ALA A 108 -57.50 -67.05 -23.48
C ALA A 108 -57.93 -67.51 -22.08
N ALA A 109 -57.28 -68.54 -21.54
CA ALA A 109 -57.53 -69.03 -20.18
C ALA A 109 -57.13 -67.98 -19.12
N TYR A 110 -56.05 -67.23 -19.37
CA TYR A 110 -55.59 -66.17 -18.48
C TYR A 110 -56.56 -64.98 -18.45
N GLU A 111 -57.01 -64.50 -19.61
CA GLU A 111 -58.02 -63.43 -19.72
C GLU A 111 -59.31 -63.83 -19.00
N GLU A 112 -59.79 -65.06 -19.19
CA GLU A 112 -61.02 -65.54 -18.54
C GLU A 112 -60.88 -65.64 -17.01
N MET A 113 -59.74 -66.14 -16.52
CA MET A 113 -59.43 -66.16 -15.09
C MET A 113 -59.46 -64.75 -14.49
N LYS A 114 -58.92 -63.76 -15.21
CA LYS A 114 -58.86 -62.37 -14.74
C LYS A 114 -60.21 -61.65 -14.84
N ARG A 115 -61.10 -62.05 -15.75
CA ARG A 115 -62.47 -61.51 -15.83
C ARG A 115 -63.32 -61.76 -14.59
N VAL A 116 -62.96 -62.75 -13.78
CA VAL A 116 -63.59 -62.99 -12.47
C VAL A 116 -63.38 -61.81 -11.51
N GLU A 117 -62.18 -61.19 -11.53
CA GLU A 117 -61.84 -60.03 -10.68
C GLU A 117 -62.11 -58.70 -11.42
N PHE A 118 -61.88 -58.66 -12.73
CA PHE A 118 -62.00 -57.47 -13.58
C PHE A 118 -62.79 -57.79 -14.87
N PRO A 119 -64.12 -57.58 -14.91
CA PRO A 119 -64.99 -58.06 -16.00
C PRO A 119 -64.55 -57.67 -17.42
N ASP A 120 -63.93 -56.49 -17.57
CA ASP A 120 -63.46 -55.96 -18.85
C ASP A 120 -61.98 -56.26 -19.13
N PHE A 121 -61.36 -57.21 -18.40
CA PHE A 121 -59.95 -57.53 -18.57
C PHE A 121 -59.66 -58.14 -19.94
N GLU A 122 -58.68 -57.55 -20.60
CA GLU A 122 -58.11 -57.99 -21.86
C GLU A 122 -56.61 -57.65 -21.88
N ILE A 123 -55.79 -58.49 -22.52
CA ILE A 123 -54.39 -58.11 -22.75
C ILE A 123 -54.38 -57.05 -23.86
N THR A 124 -53.91 -55.85 -23.52
CA THR A 124 -53.99 -54.65 -24.36
C THR A 124 -52.63 -54.05 -24.68
N GLU A 125 -52.55 -53.22 -25.70
CA GLU A 125 -51.38 -52.41 -26.05
C GLU A 125 -51.79 -50.99 -26.45
N LEU A 126 -50.82 -50.08 -26.52
CA LEU A 126 -51.06 -48.69 -26.88
C LEU A 126 -51.12 -48.54 -28.41
N GLY A 127 -52.32 -48.31 -28.95
CA GLY A 127 -52.57 -47.92 -30.34
C GLY A 127 -52.53 -46.40 -30.55
N SER A 128 -52.82 -45.96 -31.78
CA SER A 128 -52.80 -44.54 -32.16
C SER A 128 -53.91 -43.68 -31.53
N GLN A 129 -55.02 -44.31 -31.11
CA GLN A 129 -56.20 -43.63 -30.53
C GLN A 129 -56.51 -44.07 -29.09
N GLY A 130 -55.61 -44.83 -28.46
CA GLY A 130 -55.82 -45.35 -27.10
C GLY A 130 -55.42 -46.82 -26.98
N MET A 131 -55.91 -47.48 -25.93
CA MET A 131 -55.64 -48.89 -25.67
C MET A 131 -56.43 -49.77 -26.66
N ILE A 132 -55.76 -50.74 -27.26
CA ILE A 132 -56.34 -51.73 -28.18
C ILE A 132 -55.98 -53.14 -27.72
N ARG A 133 -56.68 -54.18 -28.20
CA ARG A 133 -56.29 -55.58 -27.96
C ARG A 133 -54.85 -55.82 -28.44
N ALA A 134 -54.03 -56.45 -27.61
CA ALA A 134 -52.64 -56.75 -27.95
C ALA A 134 -52.56 -57.68 -29.16
N LEU A 135 -51.66 -57.35 -30.10
CA LEU A 135 -51.32 -58.18 -31.26
C LEU A 135 -50.73 -59.52 -30.83
N ASP A 136 -50.83 -60.54 -31.69
CA ASP A 136 -50.37 -61.89 -31.40
C ASP A 136 -48.84 -61.94 -31.21
N ARG A 137 -48.39 -62.55 -30.10
CA ARG A 137 -46.97 -62.69 -29.71
C ARG A 137 -46.75 -64.02 -29.01
N ASP A 138 -45.53 -64.57 -29.07
CA ASP A 138 -45.18 -65.84 -28.40
C ASP A 138 -45.46 -65.85 -26.89
N SER A 139 -45.29 -64.70 -26.25
CA SER A 139 -45.57 -64.48 -24.83
C SER A 139 -45.91 -63.02 -24.58
N TYR A 140 -46.75 -62.80 -23.58
CA TYR A 140 -47.20 -61.50 -23.11
C TYR A 140 -46.75 -61.28 -21.68
N PHE A 141 -46.66 -60.01 -21.30
CA PHE A 141 -46.40 -59.57 -19.93
C PHE A 141 -47.48 -58.55 -19.51
N PRO A 142 -48.75 -58.97 -19.36
CA PRO A 142 -49.83 -58.08 -18.97
C PRO A 142 -49.65 -57.60 -17.53
N VAL A 143 -49.76 -56.30 -17.28
CA VAL A 143 -49.87 -55.79 -15.91
C VAL A 143 -51.10 -56.42 -15.26
N SER A 144 -50.87 -57.19 -14.21
CA SER A 144 -51.87 -58.08 -13.61
C SER A 144 -52.19 -57.74 -12.16
N TYR A 145 -51.23 -57.12 -11.45
CA TYR A 145 -51.47 -56.39 -10.20
C TYR A 145 -50.89 -54.99 -10.35
N VAL A 146 -51.57 -54.01 -9.74
CA VAL A 146 -51.09 -52.62 -9.64
C VAL A 146 -51.54 -52.03 -8.31
N ALA A 147 -50.62 -51.36 -7.62
CA ALA A 147 -50.86 -50.67 -6.37
C ALA A 147 -50.26 -49.25 -6.43
N PRO A 148 -51.03 -48.18 -6.11
CA PRO A 148 -52.47 -48.21 -5.83
C PRO A 148 -53.26 -48.49 -7.12
N PHE A 149 -54.41 -49.17 -7.01
CA PHE A 149 -55.27 -49.41 -8.17
C PHE A 149 -55.97 -48.13 -8.64
N SER A 150 -56.46 -47.33 -7.68
CA SER A 150 -57.11 -46.04 -7.97
C SER A 150 -56.16 -45.09 -8.72
N GLY A 151 -56.59 -44.60 -9.88
CA GLY A 151 -55.80 -43.73 -10.76
C GLY A 151 -54.84 -44.48 -11.71
N ASN A 152 -54.72 -45.81 -11.57
CA ASN A 152 -53.88 -46.66 -12.40
C ASN A 152 -54.68 -47.75 -13.16
N GLU A 153 -56.00 -47.61 -13.25
CA GLU A 153 -56.90 -48.62 -13.81
C GLU A 153 -56.58 -48.90 -15.29
N VAL A 154 -56.18 -47.86 -16.03
CA VAL A 154 -55.89 -47.93 -17.48
C VAL A 154 -54.69 -48.82 -17.83
N VAL A 155 -53.78 -49.09 -16.88
CA VAL A 155 -52.64 -49.99 -17.15
C VAL A 155 -52.97 -51.44 -16.90
N MET A 156 -54.12 -51.78 -16.29
CA MET A 156 -54.51 -53.17 -16.09
C MET A 156 -54.64 -53.89 -17.44
N GLY A 157 -53.98 -55.03 -17.59
CA GLY A 157 -53.90 -55.78 -18.85
C GLY A 157 -52.91 -55.21 -19.88
N PHE A 158 -52.30 -54.06 -19.64
CA PHE A 158 -51.31 -53.48 -20.56
C PHE A 158 -50.10 -54.40 -20.72
N ASP A 159 -49.84 -54.83 -21.95
CA ASP A 159 -48.73 -55.71 -22.26
C ASP A 159 -47.41 -54.94 -22.26
N LEU A 160 -46.48 -55.34 -21.39
CA LEU A 160 -45.15 -54.75 -21.32
C LEU A 160 -44.28 -55.08 -22.54
N SER A 161 -44.58 -56.18 -23.26
CA SER A 161 -43.88 -56.57 -24.50
C SER A 161 -44.40 -55.89 -25.77
N SER A 162 -45.37 -54.99 -25.68
CA SER A 162 -45.94 -54.33 -26.87
C SER A 162 -45.04 -53.27 -27.54
N SER A 163 -43.78 -53.14 -27.13
CA SER A 163 -42.81 -52.22 -27.75
C SER A 163 -41.42 -52.83 -27.78
N ASP A 164 -40.78 -52.84 -28.95
CA ASP A 164 -39.44 -53.42 -29.15
C ASP A 164 -38.40 -52.86 -28.18
N LYS A 165 -38.45 -51.54 -27.92
CA LYS A 165 -37.55 -50.88 -26.95
C LYS A 165 -37.76 -51.37 -25.51
N ARG A 166 -39.01 -51.67 -25.13
CA ARG A 166 -39.32 -52.25 -23.81
C ARG A 166 -38.92 -53.72 -23.76
N VAL A 167 -39.15 -54.47 -24.82
CA VAL A 167 -38.70 -55.88 -24.91
C VAL A 167 -37.20 -55.96 -24.67
N GLU A 168 -36.39 -55.15 -25.32
CA GLU A 168 -34.93 -55.11 -25.09
C GLU A 168 -34.59 -54.86 -23.61
N THR A 169 -35.36 -54.01 -22.92
CA THR A 169 -35.17 -53.70 -21.50
C THR A 169 -35.55 -54.90 -20.61
N LEU A 170 -36.68 -55.55 -20.89
CA LEU A 170 -37.13 -56.76 -20.19
C LEU A 170 -36.13 -57.91 -20.37
N GLU A 171 -35.68 -58.15 -21.60
CA GLU A 171 -34.70 -59.19 -21.92
C GLU A 171 -33.35 -58.95 -21.24
N LYS A 172 -32.88 -57.70 -21.20
CA LYS A 172 -31.69 -57.32 -20.43
C LYS A 172 -31.87 -57.60 -18.94
N ALA A 173 -33.01 -57.26 -18.36
CA ALA A 173 -33.29 -57.53 -16.95
C ALA A 173 -33.25 -59.04 -16.65
N ARG A 174 -33.94 -59.83 -17.48
CA ARG A 174 -33.96 -61.29 -17.42
C ARG A 174 -32.57 -61.92 -17.58
N ASP A 175 -31.81 -61.54 -18.59
CA ASP A 175 -30.54 -62.22 -18.86
C ASP A 175 -29.49 -61.85 -17.80
N LEU A 176 -29.50 -60.60 -17.31
CA LEU A 176 -28.57 -60.12 -16.29
C LEU A 176 -28.95 -60.53 -14.86
N ASP A 177 -30.23 -60.84 -14.61
CA ASP A 177 -30.78 -61.03 -13.25
C ASP A 177 -30.48 -59.82 -12.35
N LYS A 178 -30.80 -58.64 -12.87
CA LYS A 178 -30.62 -57.36 -12.20
C LYS A 178 -31.78 -56.44 -12.52
N SER A 179 -31.96 -55.41 -11.69
CA SER A 179 -32.91 -54.35 -12.00
C SER A 179 -32.44 -53.56 -13.23
N VAL A 180 -33.37 -53.24 -14.14
CA VAL A 180 -33.09 -52.47 -15.36
C VAL A 180 -34.16 -51.41 -15.54
N ALA A 181 -33.72 -50.16 -15.68
CA ALA A 181 -34.59 -49.00 -15.90
C ALA A 181 -34.79 -48.72 -17.38
N THR A 182 -35.97 -48.22 -17.76
CA THR A 182 -36.23 -47.63 -19.08
C THR A 182 -35.50 -46.30 -19.25
N PRO A 183 -35.36 -45.76 -20.49
CA PRO A 183 -35.09 -44.34 -20.67
C PRO A 183 -36.23 -43.51 -20.07
N GLY A 184 -36.06 -42.19 -19.96
CA GLY A 184 -37.14 -41.29 -19.56
C GLY A 184 -38.35 -41.41 -20.50
N ILE A 185 -39.49 -41.81 -19.96
CA ILE A 185 -40.75 -41.95 -20.70
C ILE A 185 -41.74 -40.87 -20.27
N SER A 186 -42.63 -40.48 -21.17
CA SER A 186 -43.83 -39.73 -20.80
C SER A 186 -44.87 -40.73 -20.27
N LEU A 187 -45.41 -40.47 -19.08
CA LEU A 187 -46.37 -41.38 -18.45
C LEU A 187 -47.77 -41.12 -19.03
N LEU A 188 -48.45 -42.19 -19.46
CA LEU A 188 -49.77 -42.13 -20.12
C LEU A 188 -50.89 -41.56 -19.22
N GLN A 189 -50.72 -41.62 -17.90
CA GLN A 189 -51.75 -41.32 -16.92
C GLN A 189 -51.82 -39.84 -16.50
N TYR A 190 -50.86 -38.98 -16.90
CA TYR A 190 -50.78 -37.60 -16.40
C TYR A 190 -50.37 -36.58 -17.47
N HIS A 191 -51.11 -35.46 -17.52
CA HIS A 191 -50.90 -34.32 -18.42
C HIS A 191 -49.69 -33.42 -18.06
N SER A 192 -48.78 -33.87 -17.20
CA SER A 192 -47.61 -33.07 -16.80
C SER A 192 -46.43 -33.29 -17.76
N ASN A 193 -45.62 -32.25 -17.96
CA ASN A 193 -44.39 -32.33 -18.77
C ASN A 193 -43.25 -33.10 -18.05
N GLN A 194 -43.56 -33.84 -16.97
CA GLN A 194 -42.57 -34.57 -16.19
C GLN A 194 -42.26 -35.93 -16.83
N LYS A 195 -40.98 -36.32 -16.78
CA LYS A 195 -40.53 -37.65 -17.20
C LYS A 195 -40.65 -38.64 -16.05
N GLY A 196 -41.08 -39.85 -16.39
CA GLY A 196 -41.04 -41.02 -15.52
C GLY A 196 -40.03 -42.05 -15.99
N ILE A 197 -39.72 -43.00 -15.11
CA ILE A 197 -38.99 -44.22 -15.45
C ILE A 197 -39.75 -45.43 -14.93
N ARG A 198 -39.54 -46.57 -15.59
CA ARG A 198 -39.95 -47.87 -15.08
C ARG A 198 -38.71 -48.69 -14.79
N ILE A 199 -38.66 -49.32 -13.62
CA ILE A 199 -37.57 -50.22 -13.24
C ILE A 199 -38.12 -51.63 -13.14
N PHE A 200 -37.61 -52.54 -13.98
CA PHE A 200 -38.04 -53.93 -14.02
C PHE A 200 -37.08 -54.80 -13.21
N LEU A 201 -37.64 -55.74 -12.47
CA LEU A 201 -36.90 -56.76 -11.73
C LEU A 201 -37.49 -58.15 -12.04
N PRO A 202 -36.70 -59.09 -12.59
CA PRO A 202 -37.22 -60.38 -13.01
C PRO A 202 -37.49 -61.29 -11.83
N ILE A 203 -38.53 -62.11 -11.95
CA ILE A 203 -38.90 -63.16 -11.00
C ILE A 203 -38.79 -64.50 -11.72
N TYR A 204 -38.12 -65.46 -11.09
CA TYR A 204 -37.92 -66.80 -11.64
C TYR A 204 -38.59 -67.87 -10.79
N SER A 205 -38.77 -69.04 -11.39
CA SER A 205 -39.02 -70.28 -10.68
C SER A 205 -37.68 -70.87 -10.24
N GLY A 206 -37.43 -70.88 -8.93
CA GLY A 206 -36.14 -71.33 -8.37
C GLY A 206 -35.02 -70.30 -8.52
N ASP A 207 -33.77 -70.76 -8.48
CA ASP A 207 -32.56 -69.91 -8.51
C ASP A 207 -31.69 -70.21 -9.76
N PRO A 208 -32.03 -69.64 -10.94
CA PRO A 208 -31.35 -69.94 -12.19
C PRO A 208 -29.95 -69.30 -12.27
N THR A 209 -28.92 -70.15 -12.32
CA THR A 209 -27.51 -69.72 -12.37
C THR A 209 -26.96 -69.45 -13.78
N THR A 210 -27.71 -69.76 -14.84
CA THR A 210 -27.28 -69.54 -16.25
C THR A 210 -28.31 -68.74 -17.02
N VAL A 211 -27.87 -68.00 -18.05
CA VAL A 211 -28.78 -67.22 -18.93
C VAL A 211 -29.84 -68.11 -19.58
N PHE A 212 -29.47 -69.32 -20.00
CA PHE A 212 -30.44 -70.28 -20.55
C PHE A 212 -31.54 -70.62 -19.53
N LYS A 213 -31.16 -70.96 -18.29
CA LYS A 213 -32.13 -71.26 -17.22
C LYS A 213 -32.97 -70.04 -16.85
N ARG A 214 -32.38 -68.84 -16.83
CA ARG A 214 -33.13 -67.58 -16.58
C ARG A 214 -34.22 -67.36 -17.63
N ARG A 215 -33.93 -67.66 -18.90
CA ARG A 215 -34.91 -67.56 -20.00
C ARG A 215 -36.06 -68.56 -19.87
N GLU A 216 -35.73 -69.80 -19.53
CA GLU A 216 -36.68 -70.89 -19.37
C GLU A 216 -37.58 -70.71 -18.13
N GLN A 217 -36.97 -70.29 -17.01
CA GLN A 217 -37.60 -70.26 -15.69
C GLN A 217 -38.21 -68.89 -15.33
N LEU A 218 -38.27 -67.93 -16.26
CA LEU A 218 -38.88 -66.62 -16.03
C LEU A 218 -40.38 -66.74 -15.75
N ARG A 219 -40.82 -66.28 -14.57
CA ARG A 219 -42.24 -66.17 -14.17
C ARG A 219 -42.86 -64.85 -14.57
N GLY A 220 -42.08 -63.77 -14.64
CA GLY A 220 -42.57 -62.43 -14.92
C GLY A 220 -41.66 -61.35 -14.35
N TYR A 221 -42.19 -60.14 -14.21
CA TYR A 221 -41.48 -58.99 -13.68
C TYR A 221 -42.29 -58.28 -12.61
N VAL A 222 -41.62 -57.95 -11.51
CA VAL A 222 -42.06 -56.88 -10.61
C VAL A 222 -41.48 -55.58 -11.16
N LEU A 223 -42.25 -54.50 -11.16
CA LEU A 223 -41.73 -53.20 -11.53
C LEU A 223 -42.29 -52.07 -10.67
N GLY A 224 -41.52 -50.97 -10.66
CA GLY A 224 -41.94 -49.71 -10.09
C GLY A 224 -42.00 -48.62 -11.16
N VAL A 225 -42.99 -47.74 -11.06
CA VAL A 225 -43.14 -46.54 -11.86
C VAL A 225 -42.76 -45.34 -11.00
N TYR A 226 -41.74 -44.61 -11.40
CA TYR A 226 -41.17 -43.51 -10.61
C TYR A 226 -41.26 -42.21 -11.39
N ARG A 227 -41.65 -41.13 -10.71
CA ARG A 227 -41.59 -39.76 -11.27
C ARG A 227 -40.26 -39.14 -10.89
N ILE A 228 -39.43 -38.91 -11.92
CA ILE A 228 -38.05 -38.45 -11.72
C ILE A 228 -38.05 -37.10 -11.00
N GLY A 229 -38.93 -36.19 -11.42
CA GLY A 229 -39.02 -34.86 -10.81
C GLY A 229 -39.42 -34.89 -9.33
N ASP A 230 -40.37 -35.75 -8.96
CA ASP A 230 -40.85 -35.82 -7.57
C ASP A 230 -39.80 -36.46 -6.64
N MET A 231 -39.11 -37.49 -7.12
CA MET A 231 -37.99 -38.12 -6.42
C MET A 231 -36.81 -37.14 -6.26
N PHE A 232 -36.49 -36.38 -7.32
CA PHE A 232 -35.43 -35.38 -7.30
C PHE A 232 -35.76 -34.24 -6.33
N ASP A 233 -36.97 -33.69 -6.41
CA ASP A 233 -37.48 -32.67 -5.49
C ASP A 233 -37.43 -33.17 -4.04
N SER A 234 -37.85 -34.41 -3.79
CA SER A 234 -37.91 -34.99 -2.44
C SER A 234 -36.52 -35.21 -1.85
N ALA A 235 -35.57 -35.67 -2.66
CA ALA A 235 -34.18 -35.87 -2.23
C ALA A 235 -33.46 -34.54 -1.97
N ILE A 236 -33.64 -33.56 -2.87
CA ILE A 236 -32.87 -32.31 -2.81
C ILE A 236 -33.46 -31.29 -1.83
N LYS A 237 -34.79 -31.21 -1.67
CA LYS A 237 -35.43 -30.28 -0.70
C LYS A 237 -35.01 -30.53 0.75
N ARG A 238 -34.54 -31.73 1.07
CA ARG A 238 -34.07 -32.10 2.42
C ARG A 238 -32.66 -31.59 2.74
N THR A 239 -31.97 -31.00 1.77
CA THR A 239 -30.63 -30.43 1.93
C THR A 239 -30.70 -28.91 2.19
N SER A 240 -29.76 -28.37 2.95
CA SER A 240 -29.78 -26.97 3.40
C SER A 240 -29.37 -25.94 2.33
N ALA A 241 -28.65 -26.36 1.28
CA ALA A 241 -28.14 -25.47 0.26
C ALA A 241 -29.22 -25.05 -0.74
N HIS A 242 -29.56 -23.75 -0.76
CA HIS A 242 -30.51 -23.13 -1.68
C HIS A 242 -29.78 -22.35 -2.78
N GLY A 243 -30.49 -21.95 -3.84
CA GLY A 243 -29.91 -21.08 -4.88
C GLY A 243 -29.01 -21.78 -5.90
N ILE A 244 -29.20 -23.08 -6.11
CA ILE A 244 -28.49 -23.85 -7.14
C ILE A 244 -29.50 -24.34 -8.18
N TYR A 245 -29.17 -24.16 -9.46
CA TYR A 245 -29.89 -24.72 -10.59
C TYR A 245 -29.29 -26.07 -10.95
N PHE A 246 -30.14 -27.04 -11.33
CA PHE A 246 -29.80 -28.42 -11.62
C PHE A 246 -30.56 -28.92 -12.84
N SER A 247 -29.86 -29.73 -13.64
CA SER A 247 -30.40 -30.59 -14.69
C SER A 247 -29.94 -32.01 -14.39
N LEU A 248 -30.86 -32.97 -14.41
CA LEU A 248 -30.55 -34.40 -14.37
C LEU A 248 -30.59 -34.91 -15.81
N GLU A 249 -29.50 -35.52 -16.25
CA GLU A 249 -29.30 -35.95 -17.63
C GLU A 249 -28.99 -37.44 -17.72
N ASP A 250 -29.63 -38.13 -18.66
CA ASP A 250 -29.33 -39.51 -19.02
C ASP A 250 -28.26 -39.55 -20.12
N TRP A 251 -27.08 -40.09 -19.77
CA TRP A 251 -25.94 -40.25 -20.67
C TRP A 251 -25.77 -41.70 -21.17
N THR A 252 -26.70 -42.59 -20.84
CA THR A 252 -26.60 -44.03 -21.15
C THR A 252 -26.43 -44.32 -22.66
N SER A 253 -26.97 -43.45 -23.52
CA SER A 253 -26.92 -43.60 -24.99
C SER A 253 -25.68 -42.99 -25.65
N GLY A 254 -24.81 -42.32 -24.88
CA GLY A 254 -23.71 -41.50 -25.41
C GLY A 254 -24.10 -40.08 -25.82
N SER A 255 -25.40 -39.75 -25.78
CA SER A 255 -25.92 -38.38 -25.89
C SER A 255 -26.77 -38.05 -24.66
N SER A 256 -26.71 -36.79 -24.19
CA SER A 256 -27.47 -36.37 -23.02
C SER A 256 -28.95 -36.17 -23.36
N ALA A 257 -29.81 -36.76 -22.54
CA ALA A 257 -31.25 -36.53 -22.56
C ALA A 257 -31.69 -35.98 -21.20
N SER A 258 -32.28 -34.79 -21.18
CA SER A 258 -32.77 -34.20 -19.92
C SER A 258 -33.94 -35.01 -19.37
N LEU A 259 -33.81 -35.44 -18.12
CA LEU A 259 -34.81 -36.16 -17.36
C LEU A 259 -35.60 -35.22 -16.43
N TYR A 260 -34.91 -34.22 -15.89
CA TYR A 260 -35.47 -33.20 -15.03
C TYR A 260 -34.61 -31.94 -15.12
N SER A 261 -35.21 -30.77 -14.98
CA SER A 261 -34.52 -29.49 -14.89
C SER A 261 -35.32 -28.53 -14.03
N ASN A 262 -34.66 -27.82 -13.11
CA ASN A 262 -35.24 -26.69 -12.39
C ASN A 262 -34.76 -25.33 -12.94
N PHE A 263 -34.10 -25.32 -14.09
CA PHE A 263 -33.67 -24.09 -14.74
C PHE A 263 -34.90 -23.26 -15.16
N PRO A 264 -34.95 -21.96 -14.84
CA PRO A 264 -36.02 -21.09 -15.34
C PRO A 264 -35.98 -21.00 -16.87
N GLU A 265 -37.13 -21.12 -17.53
CA GLU A 265 -37.25 -21.22 -19.00
C GLU A 265 -36.60 -20.07 -19.79
N ASN A 266 -36.43 -18.89 -19.16
CA ASN A 266 -35.83 -17.70 -19.77
C ASN A 266 -34.54 -17.25 -19.08
N LEU A 267 -33.88 -18.12 -18.31
CA LEU A 267 -32.65 -17.75 -17.62
C LEU A 267 -31.48 -17.66 -18.60
N GLN A 268 -30.95 -16.46 -18.79
CA GLN A 268 -29.65 -16.27 -19.43
C GLN A 268 -28.57 -16.28 -18.37
N LEU A 269 -27.76 -17.34 -18.37
CA LEU A 269 -26.62 -17.47 -17.46
C LEU A 269 -25.51 -16.51 -17.92
N SER A 270 -24.91 -15.79 -16.97
CA SER A 270 -23.72 -15.01 -17.27
C SER A 270 -22.53 -15.95 -17.52
N ARG A 271 -21.50 -15.46 -18.22
CA ARG A 271 -20.26 -16.23 -18.44
C ARG A 271 -19.63 -16.70 -17.12
N SER A 272 -19.64 -15.84 -16.11
CA SER A 272 -19.12 -16.18 -14.78
C SER A 272 -19.93 -17.28 -14.09
N GLN A 273 -21.24 -17.41 -14.36
CA GLN A 273 -22.02 -18.53 -13.83
C GLN A 273 -21.74 -19.82 -14.61
N LEU A 274 -21.58 -19.72 -15.92
CA LEU A 274 -21.22 -20.88 -16.77
C LEU A 274 -19.86 -21.47 -16.37
N ASP A 275 -18.89 -20.62 -16.05
CA ASP A 275 -17.56 -21.05 -15.57
C ASP A 275 -17.63 -21.82 -14.23
N PHE A 276 -18.71 -21.66 -13.46
CA PHE A 276 -18.99 -22.38 -12.21
C PHE A 276 -19.78 -23.68 -12.42
N THR A 277 -20.13 -24.03 -13.66
CA THR A 277 -20.96 -25.21 -13.92
C THR A 277 -20.20 -26.47 -13.51
N TYR A 278 -20.82 -27.26 -12.64
CA TYR A 278 -20.27 -28.51 -12.16
C TYR A 278 -21.10 -29.68 -12.67
N GLU A 279 -20.43 -30.58 -13.38
CA GLU A 279 -21.02 -31.84 -13.82
C GLU A 279 -20.53 -32.98 -12.92
N LYS A 280 -21.49 -33.70 -12.32
CA LYS A 280 -21.20 -34.85 -11.47
C LYS A 280 -21.98 -36.07 -11.96
N SER A 281 -21.26 -37.10 -12.38
CA SER A 281 -21.84 -38.41 -12.69
C SER A 281 -22.31 -39.11 -11.43
N LEU A 282 -23.50 -39.71 -11.49
CA LEU A 282 -24.04 -40.57 -10.45
C LEU A 282 -23.52 -42.00 -10.61
N ALA A 283 -23.60 -42.77 -9.53
CA ALA A 283 -23.45 -44.21 -9.55
C ALA A 283 -24.40 -44.84 -10.58
N ARG A 284 -23.93 -45.89 -11.25
CA ARG A 284 -24.73 -46.59 -12.27
C ARG A 284 -25.86 -47.37 -11.59
N ILE A 285 -27.09 -46.87 -11.74
CA ILE A 285 -28.28 -47.44 -11.10
C ILE A 285 -29.18 -48.06 -12.17
N SER A 286 -29.61 -49.31 -11.97
CA SER A 286 -30.48 -50.06 -12.88
C SER A 286 -30.08 -49.97 -14.36
N SER A 287 -28.78 -50.15 -14.62
CA SER A 287 -28.10 -50.06 -15.94
C SER A 287 -27.99 -48.67 -16.59
N ARG A 288 -28.51 -47.62 -15.94
CA ARG A 288 -28.47 -46.23 -16.42
C ARG A 288 -27.27 -45.46 -15.87
N GLN A 289 -26.71 -44.60 -16.70
CA GLN A 289 -25.65 -43.68 -16.35
C GLN A 289 -26.20 -42.25 -16.40
N TRP A 290 -26.42 -41.66 -15.24
CA TRP A 290 -26.93 -40.30 -15.13
C TRP A 290 -25.85 -39.34 -14.65
N ALA A 291 -26.04 -38.07 -14.96
CA ALA A 291 -25.23 -36.98 -14.43
C ALA A 291 -26.13 -35.83 -13.97
N ILE A 292 -25.71 -35.14 -12.91
CA ILE A 292 -26.25 -33.85 -12.53
C ILE A 292 -25.35 -32.78 -13.14
N VAL A 293 -25.95 -31.83 -13.84
CA VAL A 293 -25.33 -30.58 -14.26
C VAL A 293 -25.86 -29.48 -13.35
N ALA A 294 -24.99 -28.86 -12.56
CA ALA A 294 -25.36 -27.87 -11.57
C ALA A 294 -24.71 -26.51 -11.88
N THR A 295 -25.46 -25.43 -11.70
CA THR A 295 -24.97 -24.05 -11.87
C THR A 295 -25.46 -23.17 -10.72
N PRO A 296 -24.60 -22.38 -10.05
CA PRO A 296 -25.05 -21.52 -8.97
C PRO A 296 -25.86 -20.32 -9.50
N SER A 297 -26.86 -19.90 -8.72
CA SER A 297 -27.54 -18.63 -8.96
C SER A 297 -26.63 -17.44 -8.60
N VAL A 298 -26.97 -16.26 -9.12
CA VAL A 298 -26.30 -15.01 -8.71
C VAL A 298 -26.43 -14.78 -7.20
N GLY A 299 -27.59 -15.11 -6.63
CA GLY A 299 -27.84 -15.02 -5.18
C GLY A 299 -26.91 -15.92 -4.37
N TYR A 300 -26.68 -17.16 -4.81
CA TYR A 300 -25.77 -18.11 -4.14
C TYR A 300 -24.37 -17.53 -3.97
N VAL A 301 -23.82 -16.95 -5.04
CA VAL A 301 -22.48 -16.36 -5.02
C VAL A 301 -22.48 -15.07 -4.21
N ALA A 302 -23.51 -14.23 -4.34
CA ALA A 302 -23.59 -12.94 -3.65
C ALA A 302 -23.70 -13.08 -2.12
N GLU A 303 -24.46 -14.06 -1.63
CA GLU A 303 -24.61 -14.33 -0.19
C GLU A 303 -23.31 -14.81 0.47
N ARG A 304 -22.51 -15.59 -0.26
CA ARG A 304 -21.22 -16.11 0.24
C ARG A 304 -20.05 -15.17 -0.02
N ARG A 305 -20.23 -14.14 -0.84
CA ARG A 305 -19.19 -13.15 -1.15
C ARG A 305 -19.01 -12.17 0.01
N GLY A 306 -17.87 -12.22 0.67
CA GLY A 306 -17.45 -11.24 1.64
C GLY A 306 -17.16 -9.87 1.02
N LYS A 307 -17.17 -8.84 1.88
CA LYS A 307 -16.81 -7.46 1.50
C LYS A 307 -15.30 -7.20 1.55
N LEU A 308 -14.52 -8.15 2.06
CA LEU A 308 -13.10 -7.97 2.38
C LEU A 308 -12.23 -7.58 1.17
N PRO A 309 -12.35 -8.22 -0.02
CA PRO A 309 -11.51 -7.84 -1.17
C PRO A 309 -11.70 -6.37 -1.57
N TYR A 310 -12.95 -5.89 -1.55
CA TYR A 310 -13.29 -4.50 -1.84
C TYR A 310 -12.77 -3.53 -0.77
N MET A 311 -12.88 -3.91 0.51
CA MET A 311 -12.33 -3.11 1.61
C MET A 311 -10.80 -2.97 1.49
N ILE A 312 -10.08 -4.04 1.14
CA ILE A 312 -8.63 -4.00 0.95
C ILE A 312 -8.25 -3.04 -0.19
N ALA A 313 -8.97 -3.07 -1.31
CA ALA A 313 -8.72 -2.16 -2.43
C ALA A 313 -9.01 -0.68 -2.05
N ILE A 314 -10.14 -0.41 -1.38
CA ILE A 314 -10.55 0.94 -1.01
C ILE A 314 -9.65 1.52 0.09
N PHE A 315 -9.48 0.81 1.21
CA PHE A 315 -8.68 1.31 2.33
C PHE A 315 -7.18 1.30 2.01
N GLY A 316 -6.69 0.34 1.22
CA GLY A 316 -5.31 0.35 0.74
C GLY A 316 -5.05 1.54 -0.19
N GLY A 317 -5.96 1.84 -1.11
CA GLY A 317 -5.88 3.03 -1.95
C GLY A 317 -5.92 4.35 -1.15
N LEU A 318 -6.84 4.45 -0.19
CA LEU A 318 -6.92 5.59 0.72
C LEU A 318 -5.61 5.79 1.51
N PHE A 319 -5.05 4.71 2.05
CA PHE A 319 -3.80 4.75 2.80
C PHE A 319 -2.63 5.27 1.95
N VAL A 320 -2.53 4.83 0.69
CA VAL A 320 -1.52 5.32 -0.27
C VAL A 320 -1.70 6.81 -0.54
N LEU A 321 -2.94 7.28 -0.75
CA LEU A 321 -3.22 8.69 -0.99
C LEU A 321 -2.93 9.58 0.23
N LEU A 322 -3.29 9.12 1.43
CA LEU A 322 -2.98 9.82 2.68
C LEU A 322 -1.47 9.90 2.91
N GLY A 323 -0.75 8.79 2.71
CA GLY A 323 0.71 8.76 2.79
C GLY A 323 1.38 9.70 1.79
N ALA A 324 0.90 9.73 0.55
CA ALA A 324 1.37 10.65 -0.48
C ALA A 324 1.09 12.12 -0.14
N SER A 325 -0.10 12.42 0.39
CA SER A 325 -0.45 13.76 0.87
C SER A 325 0.46 14.20 2.02
N TYR A 326 0.77 13.29 2.94
CA TYR A 326 1.68 13.56 4.05
C TYR A 326 3.12 13.82 3.57
N ILE A 327 3.65 12.98 2.67
CA ILE A 327 4.97 13.19 2.05
C ILE A 327 5.02 14.53 1.31
N TYR A 328 3.96 14.87 0.55
CA TYR A 328 3.85 16.16 -0.12
C TYR A 328 3.87 17.33 0.88
N ALA A 329 3.17 17.22 2.00
CA ALA A 329 3.16 18.24 3.04
C ALA A 329 4.56 18.43 3.68
N ILE A 330 5.30 17.34 3.92
CA ILE A 330 6.69 17.39 4.40
C ILE A 330 7.59 18.08 3.37
N LEU A 331 7.57 17.63 2.11
CA LEU A 331 8.39 18.21 1.05
C LEU A 331 8.10 19.70 0.86
N ARG A 332 6.84 20.12 0.99
CA ARG A 332 6.45 21.53 0.94
C ARG A 332 7.00 22.31 2.14
N ARG A 333 6.94 21.75 3.35
CA ARG A 333 7.52 22.38 4.55
C ARG A 333 9.03 22.55 4.43
N SER A 334 9.75 21.54 3.95
CA SER A 334 11.21 21.62 3.77
C SER A 334 11.61 22.80 2.87
N VAL A 335 10.91 22.99 1.75
CA VAL A 335 11.16 24.13 0.83
C VAL A 335 10.86 25.48 1.48
N LEU A 336 9.79 25.58 2.27
CA LEU A 336 9.44 26.82 2.98
C LEU A 336 10.50 27.18 4.03
N ILE A 337 10.95 26.19 4.79
CA ILE A 337 12.00 26.37 5.81
C ILE A 337 13.32 26.78 5.16
N GLU A 338 13.70 26.15 4.05
CA GLU A 338 14.94 26.50 3.32
C GLU A 338 14.93 27.96 2.87
N ASN A 339 13.83 28.43 2.26
CA ASN A 339 13.68 29.83 1.87
C ASN A 339 13.70 30.79 3.06
N GLU A 340 13.05 30.43 4.18
CA GLU A 340 13.05 31.26 5.39
C GLU A 340 14.45 31.36 6.00
N VAL A 341 15.19 30.24 6.05
CA VAL A 341 16.58 30.21 6.53
C VAL A 341 17.49 31.07 5.64
N GLU A 342 17.34 31.00 4.32
CA GLU A 342 18.11 31.81 3.38
C GLU A 342 17.84 33.31 3.60
N GLN A 343 16.57 33.70 3.73
CA GLN A 343 16.17 35.09 4.01
C GLN A 343 16.74 35.59 5.34
N ARG A 344 16.60 34.81 6.42
CA ARG A 344 17.14 35.17 7.75
C ARG A 344 18.65 35.31 7.74
N THR A 345 19.34 34.45 6.99
CA THR A 345 20.79 34.51 6.85
C THR A 345 21.22 35.77 6.11
N HIS A 346 20.48 36.18 5.08
CA HIS A 346 20.71 37.43 4.37
C HIS A 346 20.52 38.66 5.28
N ASP A 347 19.38 38.75 5.98
CA ASP A 347 19.08 39.87 6.89
C ASP A 347 20.12 39.99 8.02
N LEU A 348 20.54 38.86 8.58
CA LEU A 348 21.56 38.81 9.63
C LEU A 348 22.91 39.34 9.13
N ASN A 349 23.32 38.94 7.93
CA ASN A 349 24.57 39.41 7.33
C ASN A 349 24.52 40.91 7.03
N GLU A 350 23.39 41.43 6.56
CA GLU A 350 23.22 42.86 6.31
C GLU A 350 23.25 43.68 7.61
N ALA A 351 22.57 43.21 8.65
CA ALA A 351 22.58 43.84 9.97
C ALA A 351 23.98 43.86 10.59
N LYS A 352 24.73 42.76 10.44
CA LYS A 352 26.12 42.66 10.90
C LYS A 352 27.01 43.70 10.21
N ARG A 353 26.91 43.84 8.88
CA ARG A 353 27.68 44.84 8.12
C ARG A 353 27.40 46.27 8.59
N LYS A 354 26.12 46.63 8.78
CA LYS A 354 25.74 47.97 9.26
C LYS A 354 26.27 48.27 10.66
N LEU A 355 26.32 47.27 11.54
CA LEU A 355 26.87 47.42 12.88
C LEU A 355 28.39 47.66 12.87
N GLU A 356 29.11 46.96 11.98
CA GLU A 356 30.56 47.13 11.80
C GLU A 356 30.92 48.53 11.26
N GLU A 357 30.10 49.10 10.37
CA GLU A 357 30.30 50.46 9.85
C GLU A 357 30.11 51.55 10.92
N LEU A 358 29.07 51.45 11.76
CA LEU A 358 28.79 52.43 12.82
C LEU A 358 29.85 52.46 13.94
N SER A 359 30.61 51.38 14.11
CA SER A 359 31.59 51.21 15.19
C SER A 359 32.97 51.83 14.90
N GLN A 360 33.27 52.21 13.65
CA GLN A 360 34.63 52.60 13.22
C GLN A 360 34.91 54.11 13.19
N THR A 361 33.89 54.97 13.37
CA THR A 361 34.03 56.44 13.31
C THR A 361 33.91 57.09 14.68
N ASP A 362 34.63 58.19 14.92
CA ASP A 362 34.46 59.01 16.12
C ASP A 362 33.15 59.80 16.07
N GLY A 363 32.41 59.79 17.17
CA GLY A 363 31.09 60.41 17.27
C GLY A 363 31.08 61.93 17.04
N LEU A 364 32.16 62.62 17.46
CA LEU A 364 32.28 64.07 17.43
C LEU A 364 32.97 64.57 16.15
N THR A 365 34.14 64.03 15.82
CA THR A 365 34.99 64.54 14.73
C THR A 365 34.70 63.90 13.38
N LYS A 366 33.92 62.81 13.34
CA LYS A 366 33.54 62.04 12.14
C LYS A 366 34.70 61.42 11.34
N ILE A 367 35.92 61.51 11.84
CA ILE A 367 37.07 60.74 11.34
C ILE A 367 37.11 59.35 12.00
N PRO A 368 37.90 58.39 11.49
CA PRO A 368 38.18 57.13 12.17
C PRO A 368 38.47 57.29 13.67
N ASN A 369 37.93 56.39 14.49
CA ASN A 369 38.22 56.38 15.93
C ASN A 369 39.47 55.53 16.23
N ARG A 370 39.89 55.52 17.50
CA ARG A 370 41.02 54.72 17.98
C ARG A 370 40.93 53.24 17.58
N ARG A 371 39.73 52.65 17.61
CA ARG A 371 39.54 51.24 17.21
C ARG A 371 39.90 51.02 15.74
N CYS A 372 39.40 51.87 14.85
CA CYS A 372 39.74 51.81 13.43
C CYS A 372 41.25 52.04 13.18
N PHE A 373 41.87 52.93 13.97
CA PHE A 373 43.32 53.11 13.96
C PHE A 373 44.07 51.85 14.39
N ASP A 374 43.75 51.24 15.53
CA ASP A 374 44.45 50.06 16.03
C ASP A 374 44.37 48.89 15.02
N GLU A 375 43.18 48.65 14.45
CA GLU A 375 42.95 47.64 13.42
C GLU A 375 43.75 47.95 12.13
N THR A 376 43.75 49.21 11.68
CA THR A 376 44.48 49.63 10.47
C THR A 376 46.00 49.59 10.67
N LEU A 377 46.48 50.04 11.84
CA LEU A 377 47.89 50.00 12.22
C LEU A 377 48.40 48.56 12.21
N GLN A 378 47.66 47.62 12.82
CA GLN A 378 48.02 46.21 12.81
C GLN A 378 48.09 45.64 11.38
N ALA A 379 47.10 45.97 10.53
CA ALA A 379 47.09 45.52 9.14
C ALA A 379 48.26 46.10 8.31
N GLN A 380 48.53 47.39 8.45
CA GLN A 380 49.63 48.07 7.74
C GLN A 380 51.00 47.65 8.28
N TRP A 381 51.13 47.34 9.56
CA TRP A 381 52.36 46.80 10.14
C TRP A 381 52.73 45.44 9.54
N GLN A 382 51.77 44.51 9.47
CA GLN A 382 51.99 43.21 8.85
C GLN A 382 52.32 43.35 7.36
N LYS A 383 51.73 44.34 6.69
CA LYS A 383 52.06 44.67 5.30
C LYS A 383 53.48 45.23 5.18
N ALA A 384 53.88 46.14 6.06
CA ALA A 384 55.21 46.75 6.08
C ALA A 384 56.33 45.73 6.31
N ILE A 385 56.11 44.72 7.17
CA ILE A 385 57.04 43.59 7.36
C ILE A 385 57.20 42.78 6.07
N ARG A 386 56.09 42.50 5.35
CA ARG A 386 56.14 41.71 4.11
C ARG A 386 56.77 42.47 2.94
N GLU A 387 56.58 43.79 2.89
CA GLU A 387 57.03 44.66 1.80
C GLU A 387 58.38 45.33 2.09
N GLU A 388 59.00 45.06 3.25
CA GLU A 388 60.23 45.71 3.72
C GLU A 388 60.18 47.24 3.61
N SER A 389 59.03 47.80 3.97
CA SER A 389 58.72 49.22 3.78
C SER A 389 58.63 49.99 5.10
N TYR A 390 58.94 51.29 5.08
CA TYR A 390 58.77 52.15 6.24
C TYR A 390 57.30 52.40 6.59
N ILE A 391 56.98 52.53 7.87
CA ILE A 391 55.69 53.00 8.36
C ILE A 391 55.93 54.22 9.24
N GLY A 392 55.31 55.33 8.86
CA GLY A 392 55.36 56.58 9.61
C GLY A 392 54.15 56.69 10.54
N LEU A 393 54.38 57.19 11.75
CA LEU A 393 53.35 57.50 12.72
C LEU A 393 53.56 58.90 13.29
N MET A 394 52.51 59.71 13.29
CA MET A 394 52.50 61.02 13.93
C MET A 394 51.48 61.00 15.06
N MET A 395 51.93 61.28 16.28
CA MET A 395 51.06 61.57 17.41
C MET A 395 50.93 63.08 17.54
N ILE A 396 49.69 63.58 17.54
CA ILE A 396 49.36 65.00 17.47
C ILE A 396 48.49 65.33 18.67
N ASP A 397 48.86 66.36 19.42
CA ASP A 397 48.09 66.83 20.56
C ASP A 397 47.92 68.34 20.48
N ILE A 398 46.71 68.81 20.77
CA ILE A 398 46.38 70.24 20.76
C ILE A 398 46.98 70.91 22.01
N ASP A 399 47.86 71.87 21.79
CA ASP A 399 48.57 72.54 22.87
C ASP A 399 47.61 73.30 23.78
N HIS A 400 47.73 73.05 25.09
CA HIS A 400 46.94 73.74 26.11
C HIS A 400 45.41 73.63 25.91
N PHE A 401 44.92 72.53 25.34
CA PHE A 401 43.49 72.37 25.03
C PHE A 401 42.58 72.43 26.27
N LYS A 402 43.07 71.94 27.43
CA LYS A 402 42.37 72.14 28.70
C LYS A 402 42.14 73.63 29.02
N LEU A 403 43.15 74.48 28.85
CA LEU A 403 43.00 75.93 29.08
C LEU A 403 42.04 76.56 28.07
N TYR A 404 42.05 76.08 26.82
CA TYR A 404 41.08 76.49 25.81
C TYR A 404 39.64 76.17 26.24
N ASN A 405 39.40 74.94 26.71
CA ASN A 405 38.10 74.53 27.23
C ASN A 405 37.69 75.32 28.47
N ASP A 406 38.62 75.57 29.39
CA ASP A 406 38.36 76.35 30.60
C ASP A 406 38.01 77.82 30.27
N THR A 407 38.50 78.34 29.15
CA THR A 407 38.27 79.73 28.69
C THR A 407 37.00 79.88 27.86
N TYR A 408 36.81 79.03 26.85
CA TYR A 408 35.74 79.18 25.85
C TYR A 408 34.59 78.17 26.04
N GLY A 409 34.71 77.26 27.00
CA GLY A 409 33.74 76.21 27.29
C GLY A 409 33.86 74.98 26.38
N HIS A 410 33.36 73.84 26.86
CA HIS A 410 33.45 72.56 26.15
C HIS A 410 32.81 72.55 24.76
N LEU A 411 31.75 73.33 24.52
CA LEU A 411 31.13 73.43 23.18
C LEU A 411 32.05 74.08 22.15
N ALA A 412 32.81 75.09 22.55
CA ALA A 412 33.83 75.71 21.70
C ALA A 412 35.03 74.77 21.51
N GLY A 413 35.38 74.00 22.54
CA GLY A 413 36.34 72.88 22.45
C GLY A 413 35.95 71.83 21.43
N ASP A 414 34.69 71.38 21.46
CA ASP A 414 34.15 70.40 20.51
C ASP A 414 34.16 70.90 19.07
N GLN A 415 33.93 72.21 18.87
CA GLN A 415 34.08 72.86 17.57
C GLN A 415 35.55 72.90 17.14
N CYS A 416 36.47 73.28 18.04
CA CYS A 416 37.91 73.25 17.79
C CYS A 416 38.38 71.86 17.39
N LEU A 417 37.96 70.80 18.09
CA LEU A 417 38.30 69.41 17.74
C LEU A 417 37.81 69.01 16.35
N ARG A 418 36.62 69.45 15.95
CA ARG A 418 36.08 69.22 14.59
C ARG A 418 36.91 69.92 13.52
N GLU A 419 37.29 71.18 13.76
CA GLU A 419 38.09 71.95 12.82
C GLU A 419 39.53 71.43 12.70
N VAL A 420 40.15 71.04 13.82
CA VAL A 420 41.45 70.36 13.84
C VAL A 420 41.37 69.03 13.08
N ALA A 421 40.37 68.19 13.34
CA ALA A 421 40.20 66.92 12.64
C ALA A 421 40.05 67.10 11.12
N GLN A 422 39.29 68.12 10.70
CA GLN A 422 39.10 68.45 9.29
C GLN A 422 40.41 68.94 8.65
N ALA A 423 41.14 69.83 9.31
CA ALA A 423 42.43 70.34 8.82
C ALA A 423 43.48 69.23 8.69
N LEU A 424 43.55 68.31 9.66
CA LEU A 424 44.43 67.13 9.59
C LEU A 424 44.03 66.22 8.41
N SER A 425 42.74 65.94 8.24
CA SER A 425 42.24 65.08 7.16
C SER A 425 42.51 65.66 5.76
N GLN A 426 42.43 66.98 5.60
CA GLN A 426 42.75 67.67 4.34
C GLN A 426 44.25 67.72 4.03
N THR A 427 45.11 67.38 5.00
CA THR A 427 46.56 67.42 4.84
C THR A 427 47.11 66.16 4.15
N LEU A 428 46.37 65.05 4.09
CA LEU A 428 46.96 63.77 3.69
C LEU A 428 46.52 63.31 2.30
N ASN A 429 47.30 62.38 1.72
CA ASN A 429 46.93 61.76 0.45
C ASN A 429 45.87 60.69 0.71
N LEU A 430 44.63 60.99 0.29
CA LEU A 430 43.39 60.28 0.63
C LEU A 430 43.32 58.77 0.35
N ASN A 431 44.31 58.16 -0.32
CA ASN A 431 44.22 56.76 -0.76
C ASN A 431 44.95 55.76 0.16
N THR A 432 45.83 56.19 1.06
CA THR A 432 46.61 55.28 1.92
C THR A 432 46.82 55.77 3.34
N ASP A 433 46.72 57.07 3.60
CA ASP A 433 46.99 57.64 4.90
C ASP A 433 45.72 57.58 5.78
N LEU A 434 45.89 57.38 7.08
CA LEU A 434 44.77 57.38 8.03
C LEU A 434 44.93 58.51 9.03
N VAL A 435 43.90 59.35 9.19
CA VAL A 435 43.75 60.24 10.35
C VAL A 435 42.71 59.64 11.27
N ALA A 436 43.05 59.48 12.54
CA ALA A 436 42.10 59.02 13.54
C ALA A 436 42.16 59.87 14.79
N ARG A 437 41.04 59.94 15.51
CA ARG A 437 41.02 60.50 16.87
C ARG A 437 41.47 59.39 17.83
N TYR A 438 42.60 59.61 18.48
CA TYR A 438 43.23 58.63 19.38
C TYR A 438 42.71 58.75 20.81
N GLY A 439 42.45 59.99 21.26
CA GLY A 439 42.02 60.32 22.62
C GLY A 439 41.17 61.59 22.69
N GLY A 440 41.14 62.22 23.87
CA GLY A 440 40.33 63.43 24.12
C GLY A 440 40.68 64.56 23.15
N GLU A 441 41.92 65.02 23.18
CA GLU A 441 42.47 66.06 22.29
C GLU A 441 43.61 65.55 21.39
N GLU A 442 43.78 64.23 21.37
CA GLU A 442 44.86 63.53 20.68
C GLU A 442 44.38 62.96 19.35
N PHE A 443 45.14 63.24 18.31
CA PHE A 443 44.97 62.72 16.96
C PHE A 443 46.19 61.89 16.58
N VAL A 444 45.96 60.89 15.74
CA VAL A 444 47.03 60.08 15.20
C VAL A 444 46.93 60.06 13.69
N VAL A 445 48.10 60.11 13.06
CA VAL A 445 48.22 59.95 11.62
C VAL A 445 49.12 58.77 11.30
N LEU A 446 48.58 57.81 10.57
CA LEU A 446 49.32 56.68 10.03
C LEU A 446 49.69 56.94 8.58
N LEU A 447 50.98 56.81 8.25
CA LEU A 447 51.54 57.04 6.93
C LEU A 447 52.22 55.75 6.43
N PRO A 448 51.49 54.84 5.76
CA PRO A 448 52.09 53.64 5.19
C PRO A 448 53.15 53.99 4.15
N ARG A 449 54.23 53.20 4.07
CA ARG A 449 55.32 53.35 3.08
C ARG A 449 56.04 54.71 3.12
N THR A 450 56.05 55.37 4.28
CA THR A 450 56.60 56.71 4.44
C THR A 450 57.79 56.72 5.38
N ARG A 451 58.99 56.92 4.83
CA ARG A 451 60.22 57.07 5.62
C ARG A 451 60.36 58.49 6.18
N ASP A 452 60.29 59.49 5.31
CA ASP A 452 60.40 60.90 5.71
C ASP A 452 59.01 61.48 5.96
N CYS A 453 58.71 61.72 7.24
CA CYS A 453 57.45 62.29 7.69
C CYS A 453 57.52 63.82 7.88
N THR A 454 58.61 64.47 7.45
CA THR A 454 58.85 65.90 7.73
C THR A 454 57.84 66.80 7.04
N SER A 455 57.63 66.60 5.74
CA SER A 455 56.67 67.39 4.98
C SER A 455 55.23 67.20 5.47
N PRO A 456 54.71 65.97 5.67
CA PRO A 456 53.40 65.74 6.27
C PRO A 456 53.24 66.40 7.64
N ALA A 457 54.21 66.20 8.56
CA ALA A 457 54.14 66.75 9.91
C ALA A 457 54.14 68.29 9.92
N LYS A 458 55.01 68.92 9.12
CA LYS A 458 55.06 70.39 9.00
C LYS A 458 53.83 70.98 8.33
N ARG A 459 53.24 70.27 7.36
CA ARG A 459 51.97 70.67 6.76
C ARG A 459 50.82 70.57 7.76
N CYS A 460 50.77 69.53 8.58
CA CYS A 460 49.77 69.42 9.65
C CYS A 460 49.92 70.61 10.62
N GLN A 461 51.13 70.87 11.11
CA GLN A 461 51.41 72.02 11.98
C GLN A 461 50.92 73.34 11.35
N TYR A 462 51.35 73.61 10.11
CA TYR A 462 51.01 74.83 9.38
C TYR A 462 49.50 74.98 9.12
N ASN A 463 48.82 73.90 8.74
CA ASN A 463 47.38 73.95 8.46
C ASN A 463 46.56 74.21 9.72
N ILE A 464 47.00 73.71 10.89
CA ILE A 464 46.37 74.02 12.16
C ILE A 464 46.60 75.48 12.55
N GLU A 465 47.82 76.00 12.46
CA GLU A 465 48.10 77.42 12.71
C GLU A 465 47.26 78.35 11.80
N ARG A 466 47.03 77.96 10.55
CA ARG A 466 46.21 78.69 9.58
C ARG A 466 44.71 78.69 9.86
N LEU A 467 44.21 77.84 10.76
CA LEU A 467 42.85 77.98 11.24
C LEU A 467 42.66 79.29 12.00
N SER A 468 43.75 79.85 12.55
CA SER A 468 43.76 81.12 13.29
C SER A 468 42.67 81.20 14.37
N LEU A 469 42.44 80.07 15.04
CA LEU A 469 41.48 79.96 16.16
C LEU A 469 42.07 80.61 17.41
N PRO A 470 41.46 81.67 17.98
CA PRO A 470 42.02 82.41 19.11
C PRO A 470 42.22 81.53 20.35
N HIS A 471 43.39 81.60 20.97
CA HIS A 471 43.71 80.92 22.24
C HIS A 471 44.37 81.90 23.22
N GLU A 472 43.59 82.85 23.74
CA GLU A 472 44.09 83.99 24.54
C GLU A 472 44.81 83.59 25.83
N THR A 473 44.50 82.41 26.39
CA THR A 473 45.10 81.90 27.63
C THR A 473 46.27 80.95 27.40
N SER A 474 46.65 80.72 26.14
CA SER A 474 47.81 79.90 25.80
C SER A 474 49.11 80.64 26.14
N MET A 475 50.04 79.92 26.76
CA MET A 475 51.39 80.40 27.01
C MET A 475 52.32 80.23 25.79
N THR A 476 51.80 79.70 24.68
CA THR A 476 52.61 79.32 23.50
C THR A 476 52.35 80.22 22.28
N SER A 477 51.10 80.61 22.03
CA SER A 477 50.67 81.38 20.85
C SER A 477 49.30 82.01 21.09
N GLU A 478 48.97 83.13 20.43
CA GLU A 478 47.63 83.73 20.46
C GLU A 478 46.56 82.88 19.73
N PHE A 479 46.98 81.79 19.06
CA PHE A 479 46.10 80.87 18.35
C PHE A 479 46.32 79.41 18.81
N ILE A 480 45.36 78.53 18.52
CA ILE A 480 45.49 77.08 18.69
C ILE A 480 46.71 76.57 17.90
N THR A 481 47.57 75.82 18.59
CA THR A 481 48.72 75.13 18.00
C THR A 481 48.70 73.66 18.36
N VAL A 482 49.49 72.85 17.67
CA VAL A 482 49.67 71.43 17.98
C VAL A 482 51.14 71.11 18.21
N SER A 483 51.37 70.21 19.17
CA SER A 483 52.63 69.51 19.29
C SER A 483 52.54 68.19 18.54
N ILE A 484 53.57 67.86 17.75
CA ILE A 484 53.60 66.67 16.91
C ILE A 484 54.84 65.85 17.22
N GLY A 485 54.63 64.61 17.66
CA GLY A 485 55.67 63.60 17.80
C GLY A 485 55.67 62.65 16.61
N VAL A 486 56.83 62.47 15.99
CA VAL A 486 56.94 61.68 14.76
C VAL A 486 57.93 60.54 14.94
N ALA A 487 57.49 59.32 14.61
CA ALA A 487 58.36 58.16 14.47
C ALA A 487 58.18 57.51 13.10
N SER A 488 59.26 56.96 12.57
CA SER A 488 59.25 56.26 11.30
C SER A 488 60.32 55.18 11.33
N LEU A 489 59.89 53.94 11.08
CA LEU A 489 60.79 52.80 11.09
C LEU A 489 60.35 51.76 10.05
N SER A 490 61.28 50.88 9.68
CA SER A 490 61.01 49.72 8.84
C SER A 490 60.92 48.50 9.76
N PRO A 491 59.72 47.97 10.05
CA PRO A 491 59.56 46.90 11.03
C PRO A 491 60.08 45.57 10.49
N THR A 492 60.65 44.76 11.37
CA THR A 492 61.05 43.37 11.10
C THR A 492 60.12 42.41 11.86
N LYS A 493 60.26 41.09 11.63
CA LYS A 493 59.49 40.08 12.35
C LYS A 493 59.69 40.09 13.87
N ASP A 494 60.85 40.60 14.33
CA ASP A 494 61.20 40.69 15.75
C ASP A 494 60.90 42.07 16.35
N SER A 495 60.37 43.02 15.56
CA SER A 495 59.99 44.35 16.03
C SER A 495 58.62 44.31 16.73
N ASP A 496 58.48 45.02 17.84
CA ASP A 496 57.18 45.18 18.50
C ASP A 496 56.40 46.34 17.87
N LEU A 497 55.12 46.14 17.62
CA LEU A 497 54.20 47.20 17.16
C LEU A 497 54.20 48.38 18.14
N LEU A 498 54.30 48.07 19.43
CA LEU A 498 54.28 49.06 20.49
C LEU A 498 55.50 50.01 20.43
N ASP A 499 56.59 49.60 19.78
CA ASP A 499 57.78 50.44 19.61
C ASP A 499 57.48 51.69 18.78
N LEU A 500 56.72 51.56 17.69
CA LEU A 500 56.38 52.71 16.83
C LEU A 500 55.50 53.73 17.55
N THR A 501 54.48 53.25 18.27
CA THR A 501 53.59 54.12 19.05
C THR A 501 54.34 54.79 20.19
N THR A 502 55.20 54.04 20.90
CA THR A 502 56.00 54.56 22.01
C THR A 502 57.02 55.59 21.53
N GLN A 503 57.69 55.35 20.39
CA GLN A 503 58.63 56.31 19.82
C GLN A 503 57.94 57.62 19.40
N ALA A 504 56.75 57.54 18.78
CA ALA A 504 55.99 58.73 18.41
C ALA A 504 55.52 59.50 19.64
N ASP A 505 55.08 58.81 20.70
CA ASP A 505 54.67 59.42 21.97
C ASP A 505 55.84 60.11 22.70
N LEU A 506 57.01 59.46 22.76
CA LEU A 506 58.23 60.06 23.33
C LEU A 506 58.64 61.34 22.57
N ALA A 507 58.52 61.33 21.24
CA ALA A 507 58.78 62.51 20.44
C ALA A 507 57.72 63.62 20.69
N LEU A 508 56.47 63.26 20.92
CA LEU A 508 55.41 64.21 21.26
C LEU A 508 55.66 64.86 22.62
N TYR A 509 56.07 64.05 23.59
CA TYR A 509 56.50 64.51 24.90
C TYR A 509 57.67 65.52 24.80
N GLU A 510 58.66 65.25 23.93
CA GLU A 510 59.75 66.19 23.65
C GLU A 510 59.24 67.50 23.01
N ALA A 511 58.29 67.42 22.07
CA ALA A 511 57.67 68.59 21.46
C ALA A 511 56.98 69.48 22.50
N LYS A 512 56.20 68.86 23.41
CA LYS A 512 55.51 69.56 24.52
C LYS A 512 56.49 70.24 25.48
N ASN A 513 57.60 69.58 25.82
CA ASN A 513 58.56 70.11 26.79
C ASN A 513 59.55 71.12 26.21
N SER A 514 59.79 71.08 24.90
CA SER A 514 60.72 72.02 24.26
C SER A 514 60.10 73.39 23.98
N GLY A 515 58.87 73.63 24.43
CA GLY A 515 58.15 74.89 24.27
C GLY A 515 56.95 74.82 23.32
N ARG A 516 56.42 73.62 23.04
CA ARG A 516 55.19 73.39 22.25
C ARG A 516 55.25 73.97 20.82
N ASN A 517 54.12 73.91 20.11
CA ASN A 517 53.96 74.33 18.72
C ASN A 517 55.14 73.90 17.82
N ARG A 518 55.40 72.59 17.76
CA ARG A 518 56.52 72.06 16.98
C ARG A 518 56.34 70.61 16.62
N VAL A 519 57.15 70.22 15.65
CA VAL A 519 57.37 68.84 15.25
C VAL A 519 58.68 68.37 15.86
N CYS A 520 58.64 67.32 16.67
CA CYS A 520 59.84 66.60 17.11
C CYS A 520 59.84 65.20 16.49
N PHE A 521 61.02 64.76 16.06
CA PHE A 521 61.24 63.41 15.53
C PHE A 521 61.96 62.60 16.57
N PHE A 522 61.53 61.35 16.77
CA PHE A 522 62.23 60.44 17.65
C PHE A 522 63.68 60.26 17.18
N LYS A 523 64.64 60.62 18.05
CA LYS A 523 66.06 60.35 17.87
C LYS A 523 66.50 59.34 18.93
N PRO A 524 67.01 58.16 18.58
CA PRO A 524 67.59 57.28 19.58
C PRO A 524 68.77 57.99 20.26
N LYS A 525 68.79 58.04 21.60
CA LYS A 525 69.96 58.54 22.34
C LYS A 525 71.16 57.64 22.00
N PRO A 526 72.33 58.19 21.63
CA PRO A 526 73.54 57.37 21.52
C PRO A 526 73.88 56.81 22.90
N VAL A 527 74.00 55.49 22.99
CA VAL A 527 74.51 54.81 24.18
C VAL A 527 76.01 55.10 24.25
N ASP A 528 76.45 55.77 25.32
CA ASP A 528 77.86 56.05 25.57
C ASP A 528 78.55 54.77 26.09
N ILE A 529 79.33 54.13 25.23
CA ILE A 529 80.01 52.85 25.50
C ILE A 529 81.34 53.05 26.26
N SER A 530 81.58 54.24 26.83
CA SER A 530 82.85 54.55 27.51
C SER A 530 82.90 54.29 29.03
N THR A 531 81.84 53.72 29.64
CA THR A 531 81.76 53.57 31.12
C THR A 531 81.45 52.17 31.67
N ILE A 532 81.85 51.09 30.99
CA ILE A 532 81.88 49.75 31.62
C ILE A 532 83.19 49.03 31.27
N GLY A 533 84.26 49.45 31.94
CA GLY A 533 85.49 48.69 32.10
C GLY A 533 85.66 48.35 33.59
N HIS A 534 85.84 47.07 33.87
CA HIS A 534 86.32 46.47 35.13
C HIS A 534 85.60 46.84 36.44
N GLN A 535 84.78 45.90 36.94
CA GLN A 535 85.04 45.27 38.24
C GLN A 535 84.27 43.95 38.40
N ASP A 536 85.06 42.89 38.50
CA ASP A 536 84.92 41.72 39.37
C ASP A 536 83.67 40.83 39.34
N SER A 537 83.91 39.66 38.75
CA SER A 537 83.65 38.36 39.35
C SER A 537 83.48 38.34 40.88
N HIS A 538 82.34 37.85 41.37
CA HIS A 538 82.28 36.69 42.27
C HIS A 538 80.85 36.37 42.72
N GLN A 539 80.58 35.05 42.78
CA GLN A 539 79.56 34.36 43.60
C GLN A 539 78.08 34.54 43.18
N ALA A 540 77.19 33.55 43.29
CA ALA A 540 77.25 32.12 43.52
C ALA A 540 75.81 31.57 43.33
N ASN A 541 75.72 30.31 42.91
CA ASN A 541 74.73 29.29 43.30
C ASN A 541 73.26 29.68 43.58
N HIS A 542 72.34 29.13 42.77
CA HIS A 542 71.44 28.01 43.15
C HIS A 542 70.60 27.61 41.92
N LYS A 543 70.73 26.39 41.34
CA LYS A 543 69.91 25.18 41.61
C LYS A 543 68.43 25.52 41.89
N VAL A 544 67.46 25.06 41.11
CA VAL A 544 66.80 23.74 41.12
C VAL A 544 65.82 23.76 39.90
N SER A 545 65.88 22.85 38.91
CA SER A 545 65.14 21.56 38.80
C SER A 545 63.61 21.78 38.89
N THR A 546 62.68 21.28 38.06
CA THR A 546 62.46 19.96 37.43
C THR A 546 61.22 20.15 36.53
N ALA A 547 61.21 19.71 35.28
CA ALA A 547 60.54 18.50 34.79
C ALA A 547 59.05 18.34 35.16
N GLY A 548 58.20 18.19 34.14
CA GLY A 548 56.81 17.73 34.26
C GLY A 548 56.27 17.29 32.91
N SER A 549 56.27 15.97 32.71
CA SER A 549 55.73 15.22 31.57
C SER A 549 54.22 14.97 31.71
N GLY A 550 53.56 14.60 30.60
CA GLY A 550 52.22 13.98 30.55
C GLY A 550 51.58 14.20 29.18
N LYS A 551 51.73 13.33 28.18
CA LYS A 551 51.08 12.02 27.91
C LYS A 551 49.54 12.02 27.88
N SER A 552 49.03 11.79 26.66
CA SER A 552 47.89 10.95 26.23
C SER A 552 46.55 11.02 26.96
N LEU A 553 45.51 11.35 26.20
CA LEU A 553 44.46 10.39 25.79
C LEU A 553 43.92 10.78 24.41
#